data_AF-A0A9D4AYC0-F1
#
_entry.id   AF-A0A9D4AYC0-F1
#
_cell.length_a   1.000
_cell.length_b   1.000
_cell.length_c   1.000
_cell.angle_alpha   90.00
_cell.angle_beta   90.00
_cell.angle_gamma   90.00
#
_symmetry.space_group_name_H-M   'P 1'
#
loop_
_entity.id
_entity.type
_entity.pdbx_description
1 polymer ?
#
loop_
_entity_poly.entity_id
_entity_poly.type
_entity_poly.pdbx_seq_one_letter_code
_entity_poly.pdbx_strand_id
1 'polypeptide(L)'
;MPGRDPEPLAGSARAGKPRPRAGAEAAGGSALPGAVRALELAEARRRLLEVEARRRLVLELESRVQQLHRVFVQAELRLAGRAESLARLGSGAGQAQIYLAAHGQRLKKSLRRSRKARPPALLASALGGCVPWAAGKLRRGRAGAPEPPESPFKRSLPGPPPA
;
A
#
# COMPACT_ATOMS: atom_id res chain seq x y z
N MET A 1 -23.61 13.71 12.02
CA MET A 1 -24.40 12.49 11.71
C MET A 1 -25.79 12.68 12.29
N PRO A 2 -26.75 12.99 11.43
CA PRO A 2 -27.90 12.10 11.22
C PRO A 2 -27.95 11.74 9.73
N GLY A 3 -28.01 10.48 9.31
CA GLY A 3 -28.96 9.46 9.77
C GLY A 3 -30.24 9.62 8.97
N ARG A 4 -30.19 9.34 7.66
CA ARG A 4 -31.35 9.41 6.75
C ARG A 4 -31.44 8.08 6.02
N ASP A 5 -32.18 7.15 6.61
CA ASP A 5 -32.55 5.90 5.96
C ASP A 5 -33.61 6.17 4.86
N PRO A 6 -33.55 5.45 3.73
CA PRO A 6 -34.51 5.57 2.63
C PRO A 6 -35.65 4.54 2.73
N GLU A 7 -36.90 4.98 2.61
CA GLU A 7 -38.10 4.14 2.50
C GLU A 7 -39.16 4.90 1.67
N PRO A 8 -40.14 4.25 0.99
CA PRO A 8 -40.05 3.02 0.20
C PRO A 8 -40.56 3.21 -1.24
N LEU A 9 -40.25 2.23 -2.08
CA LEU A 9 -40.83 1.99 -3.41
C LEU A 9 -42.35 1.76 -3.30
N ALA A 10 -43.15 2.70 -3.80
CA ALA A 10 -44.55 2.46 -4.15
C ALA A 10 -44.67 2.41 -5.68
N GLY A 11 -44.87 1.20 -6.20
CA GLY A 11 -45.16 0.95 -7.60
C GLY A 11 -46.46 1.59 -8.06
N SER A 12 -46.46 2.07 -9.30
CA SER A 12 -47.68 2.24 -10.08
C SER A 12 -47.38 1.76 -11.50
N ALA A 13 -47.66 0.48 -11.72
CA ALA A 13 -47.72 -0.12 -13.03
C ALA A 13 -48.91 0.48 -13.79
N ARG A 14 -48.64 1.47 -14.65
CA ARG A 14 -49.65 1.93 -15.61
C ARG A 14 -49.51 1.11 -16.89
N ALA A 15 -50.31 0.04 -16.95
CA ALA A 15 -50.62 -0.67 -18.17
C ALA A 15 -51.32 0.30 -19.15
N GLY A 16 -50.57 0.79 -20.13
CA GLY A 16 -51.09 1.53 -21.28
C GLY A 16 -50.76 0.76 -22.56
N LYS A 17 -51.79 0.14 -23.16
CA LYS A 17 -51.74 -0.59 -24.44
C LYS A 17 -50.93 0.17 -25.51
N PRO A 18 -50.04 -0.48 -26.29
CA PRO A 18 -49.61 0.10 -27.54
C PRO A 18 -50.77 0.03 -28.54
N ARG A 19 -51.27 1.21 -28.92
CA ARG A 19 -52.26 1.42 -29.98
C ARG A 19 -51.61 1.01 -31.32
N PRO A 20 -52.25 0.21 -32.19
CA PRO A 20 -51.72 0.00 -33.53
C PRO A 20 -51.92 1.29 -34.32
N ARG A 21 -50.83 2.00 -34.61
CA ARG A 21 -50.83 3.06 -35.62
C ARG A 21 -50.90 2.39 -36.99
N ALA A 22 -52.12 2.22 -37.47
CA ALA A 22 -52.39 2.06 -38.90
C ALA A 22 -52.52 3.46 -39.52
N GLY A 23 -51.84 3.65 -40.65
CA GLY A 23 -52.09 4.75 -41.58
C GLY A 23 -51.11 5.91 -41.50
N ALA A 24 -50.07 5.85 -42.33
CA ALA A 24 -49.93 6.72 -43.50
C ALA A 24 -48.45 6.85 -43.87
N GLU A 25 -48.04 6.04 -44.85
CA GLU A 25 -47.16 6.42 -45.95
C GLU A 25 -46.08 7.48 -45.64
N ALA A 26 -44.90 7.00 -45.25
CA ALA A 26 -43.68 7.59 -45.78
C ALA A 26 -43.48 7.04 -47.20
N ALA A 27 -44.15 7.73 -48.13
CA ALA A 27 -43.72 8.07 -49.48
C ALA A 27 -42.58 7.26 -50.11
N GLY A 28 -42.88 6.75 -51.29
CA GLY A 28 -41.90 6.79 -52.38
C GLY A 28 -41.00 5.58 -52.49
N GLY A 29 -41.59 4.38 -52.50
CA GLY A 29 -40.94 3.23 -53.14
C GLY A 29 -40.85 3.46 -54.65
N SER A 30 -39.93 4.32 -55.10
CA SER A 30 -39.29 4.07 -56.39
C SER A 30 -38.67 2.70 -56.22
N ALA A 31 -39.27 1.70 -56.87
CA ALA A 31 -38.77 0.34 -56.89
C ALA A 31 -37.41 0.38 -57.60
N LEU A 32 -36.39 0.77 -56.86
CA LEU A 32 -35.01 0.59 -57.25
C LEU A 32 -34.89 -0.89 -57.62
N PRO A 33 -34.32 -1.22 -58.78
CA PRO A 33 -34.19 -2.59 -59.24
C PRO A 33 -33.66 -3.44 -58.07
N GLY A 34 -34.14 -4.67 -57.89
CA GLY A 34 -33.78 -5.50 -56.73
C GLY A 34 -32.27 -5.58 -56.46
N ALA A 35 -31.44 -5.39 -57.48
CA ALA A 35 -29.99 -5.24 -57.41
C ALA A 35 -29.50 -4.03 -56.60
N VAL A 36 -30.11 -2.84 -56.75
CA VAL A 36 -29.72 -1.62 -56.03
C VAL A 36 -30.06 -1.74 -54.54
N ARG A 37 -31.25 -2.28 -54.22
CA ARG A 37 -31.63 -2.55 -52.81
C ARG A 37 -30.72 -3.60 -52.16
N ALA A 38 -30.28 -4.60 -52.93
CA ALA A 38 -29.31 -5.59 -52.45
C ALA A 38 -27.93 -4.97 -52.19
N LEU A 39 -27.50 -4.02 -53.03
CA LEU A 39 -26.26 -3.28 -52.85
C LEU A 39 -26.30 -2.40 -51.59
N GLU A 40 -27.36 -1.62 -51.40
CA GLU A 40 -27.55 -0.78 -50.20
C GLU A 40 -27.55 -1.62 -48.92
N LEU A 41 -28.18 -2.80 -48.96
CA LEU A 41 -28.20 -3.72 -47.84
C LEU A 41 -26.81 -4.33 -47.57
N ALA A 42 -26.03 -4.62 -48.61
CA ALA A 42 -24.64 -5.05 -48.48
C ALA A 42 -23.75 -3.95 -47.86
N GLU A 43 -23.94 -2.70 -48.26
CA GLU A 43 -23.25 -1.55 -47.68
C GLU A 43 -23.64 -1.31 -46.23
N ALA A 44 -24.92 -1.40 -45.88
CA ALA A 44 -25.41 -1.28 -44.52
C ALA A 44 -24.82 -2.38 -43.61
N ARG A 45 -24.74 -3.62 -44.10
CA ARG A 45 -24.07 -4.73 -43.39
C ARG A 45 -22.59 -4.45 -43.16
N ARG A 46 -21.88 -3.95 -44.18
CA ARG A 46 -20.47 -3.57 -44.04
C ARG A 46 -20.29 -2.51 -42.94
N ARG A 47 -21.09 -1.44 -42.97
CA ARG A 47 -21.04 -0.37 -41.96
C ARG A 47 -21.36 -0.89 -40.55
N LEU A 48 -22.32 -1.81 -40.43
CA LEU A 48 -22.63 -2.44 -39.14
C LEU A 48 -21.43 -3.20 -38.58
N LEU A 49 -20.76 -4.02 -39.40
CA LEU A 49 -19.57 -4.76 -38.97
C LEU A 49 -18.42 -3.84 -38.54
N GLU A 50 -18.24 -2.71 -39.22
CA GLU A 50 -17.26 -1.69 -38.82
C GLU A 50 -17.59 -1.08 -37.44
N VAL A 51 -18.86 -0.80 -37.17
CA VAL A 51 -19.32 -0.31 -35.85
C VAL A 51 -19.18 -1.38 -34.77
N GLU A 52 -19.49 -2.64 -35.08
CA GLU A 52 -19.32 -3.76 -34.16
C GLU A 52 -17.85 -4.00 -33.81
N ALA A 53 -16.94 -3.87 -34.77
CA ALA A 53 -15.50 -3.95 -34.53
C ALA A 53 -15.03 -2.84 -33.58
N ARG A 54 -15.51 -1.60 -33.78
CA ARG A 54 -15.24 -0.48 -32.86
C ARG A 54 -15.80 -0.73 -31.47
N ARG A 55 -17.03 -1.27 -31.38
CA ARG A 55 -17.66 -1.61 -30.10
C ARG A 55 -16.85 -2.64 -29.32
N ARG A 56 -16.32 -3.68 -29.98
CA ARG A 56 -15.44 -4.67 -29.33
C ARG A 56 -14.20 -4.02 -28.74
N LEU A 57 -13.55 -3.12 -29.48
CA LEU A 57 -12.39 -2.38 -28.98
C LEU A 57 -12.73 -1.52 -27.76
N VAL A 58 -13.88 -0.85 -27.75
CA VAL A 58 -14.32 -0.07 -26.59
C VAL A 58 -14.53 -0.96 -25.36
N LEU A 59 -15.16 -2.13 -25.52
CA LEU A 59 -15.34 -3.08 -24.42
C LEU A 59 -14.00 -3.62 -23.91
N GLU A 60 -13.03 -3.86 -24.79
CA GLU A 60 -11.66 -4.23 -24.37
C GLU A 60 -11.01 -3.11 -23.56
N LEU A 61 -11.13 -1.85 -23.99
CA LEU A 61 -10.61 -0.71 -23.24
C LEU A 61 -11.28 -0.57 -21.88
N GLU A 62 -12.60 -0.70 -21.82
CA GLU A 62 -13.35 -0.70 -20.56
C GLU A 62 -12.85 -1.79 -19.61
N SER A 63 -12.61 -3.00 -20.12
CA SER A 63 -12.07 -4.10 -19.30
C SER A 63 -10.67 -3.79 -18.76
N ARG A 64 -9.80 -3.17 -19.57
CA ARG A 64 -8.45 -2.76 -19.16
C ARG A 64 -8.48 -1.61 -18.16
N VAL A 65 -9.38 -0.64 -18.33
CA VAL A 65 -9.58 0.46 -17.38
C VAL A 65 -10.06 -0.07 -16.03
N GLN A 66 -11.00 -1.01 -16.02
CA GLN A 66 -11.45 -1.67 -14.79
C GLN A 66 -10.31 -2.46 -14.13
N GLN A 67 -9.48 -3.13 -14.91
CA GLN A 67 -8.29 -3.82 -14.39
C GLN A 67 -7.30 -2.84 -13.76
N LEU A 68 -7.00 -1.73 -14.43
CA LEU A 68 -6.13 -0.68 -13.90
C LEU A 68 -6.70 -0.09 -12.61
N HIS A 69 -8.01 0.19 -12.56
CA HIS A 69 -8.65 0.71 -11.36
C HIS A 69 -8.44 -0.22 -10.15
N ARG A 70 -8.62 -1.55 -10.32
CA ARG A 70 -8.34 -2.52 -9.25
C ARG A 70 -6.89 -2.47 -8.78
N VAL A 71 -5.94 -2.34 -9.71
CA VAL A 71 -4.51 -2.22 -9.37
C VAL A 71 -4.22 -0.92 -8.62
N PHE A 72 -4.80 0.20 -9.04
CA PHE A 72 -4.64 1.49 -8.35
C PHE A 72 -5.19 1.45 -6.93
N VAL A 73 -6.39 0.90 -6.72
CA VAL A 73 -6.95 0.76 -5.35
C VAL A 73 -6.03 -0.09 -4.47
N GLN A 74 -5.48 -1.19 -4.99
CA GLN A 74 -4.51 -1.99 -4.23
C GLN A 74 -3.20 -1.23 -3.96
N ALA A 75 -2.72 -0.44 -4.91
CA ALA A 75 -1.52 0.37 -4.74
C ALA A 75 -1.73 1.46 -3.68
N GLU A 76 -2.88 2.13 -3.68
CA GLU A 76 -3.25 3.13 -2.68
C GLU A 76 -3.28 2.54 -1.27
N LEU A 77 -3.90 1.37 -1.08
CA LEU A 77 -3.92 0.70 0.22
C LEU A 77 -2.50 0.34 0.71
N ARG A 78 -1.62 -0.13 -0.19
CA ARG A 78 -0.23 -0.41 0.15
C ARG A 78 0.54 0.87 0.51
N LEU A 79 0.28 1.97 -0.20
CA LEU A 79 0.92 3.26 0.09
C LEU A 79 0.44 3.83 1.43
N ALA A 80 -0.85 3.71 1.76
CA ALA A 80 -1.39 4.11 3.06
C ALA A 80 -0.69 3.36 4.20
N GLY A 81 -0.57 2.03 4.11
CA GLY A 81 0.15 1.24 5.12
C GLY A 81 1.64 1.59 5.25
N ARG A 82 2.30 1.93 4.14
CA ARG A 82 3.68 2.44 4.16
C ARG A 82 3.78 3.81 4.80
N ALA A 83 2.82 4.70 4.56
CA ALA A 83 2.80 6.04 5.14
C ALA A 83 2.68 5.98 6.68
N GLU A 84 1.83 5.11 7.22
CA GLU A 84 1.74 4.89 8.67
C GLU A 84 3.06 4.37 9.27
N SER A 85 3.71 3.43 8.57
CA SER A 85 5.00 2.87 8.99
C SER A 85 6.08 3.95 9.01
N LEU A 86 6.12 4.81 7.99
CA LEU A 86 7.04 5.95 7.93
C LEU A 86 6.73 6.99 9.01
N ALA A 87 5.45 7.24 9.33
CA ALA A 87 5.07 8.13 10.42
C ALA A 87 5.59 7.61 11.79
N ARG A 88 5.46 6.30 12.05
CA ARG A 88 6.03 5.67 13.25
C ARG A 88 7.55 5.80 13.29
N LEU A 89 8.24 5.52 12.19
CA LEU A 89 9.69 5.70 12.08
C LEU A 89 10.11 7.16 12.29
N GLY A 90 9.39 8.11 11.69
CA GLY A 90 9.63 9.53 11.86
C GLY A 90 9.46 9.99 13.30
N SER A 91 8.43 9.50 14.00
CA SER A 91 8.24 9.78 15.43
C SER A 91 9.38 9.23 16.29
N GLY A 92 9.83 7.99 16.03
CA GLY A 92 10.96 7.38 16.73
C GLY A 92 12.28 8.09 16.44
N ALA A 93 12.50 8.52 15.19
CA ALA A 93 13.66 9.32 14.81
C ALA A 93 13.65 10.69 15.50
N GLY A 94 12.50 11.35 15.59
CA GLY A 94 12.33 12.60 16.33
C GLY A 94 12.63 12.43 17.82
N GLN A 95 12.13 11.37 18.45
CA GLN A 95 12.45 11.03 19.84
C GLN A 95 13.95 10.77 20.04
N ALA A 96 14.58 10.05 19.11
CA ALA A 96 16.03 9.80 19.16
C ALA A 96 16.83 11.10 19.03
N GLN A 97 16.40 12.03 18.18
CA GLN A 97 17.04 13.34 18.07
C GLN A 97 16.93 14.14 19.37
N ILE A 98 15.75 14.17 20.01
CA ILE A 98 15.55 14.83 21.30
C ILE A 98 16.44 14.18 22.37
N TYR A 99 16.50 12.85 22.42
CA TYR A 99 17.35 12.10 23.35
C TYR A 99 18.84 12.42 23.15
N LEU A 100 19.30 12.48 21.89
CA LEU A 100 20.68 12.84 21.56
C LEU A 100 20.97 14.32 21.89
N ALA A 101 20.03 15.23 21.69
CA ALA A 101 20.18 16.62 22.09
C ALA A 101 20.32 16.75 23.62
N ALA A 102 19.46 16.06 24.37
CA ALA A 102 19.45 16.08 25.84
C ALA A 102 20.68 15.37 26.45
N HIS A 103 21.11 14.24 25.90
CA HIS A 103 22.16 13.40 26.47
C HIS A 103 23.47 13.38 25.69
N GLY A 104 23.59 14.17 24.62
CA GLY A 104 24.72 14.12 23.69
C GLY A 104 26.07 14.42 24.35
N GLN A 105 26.13 15.37 25.28
CA GLN A 105 27.37 15.64 26.03
C GLN A 105 27.78 14.50 26.96
N ARG A 106 26.80 13.85 27.61
CA ARG A 106 27.04 12.66 28.44
C ARG A 106 27.52 11.49 27.59
N LEU A 107 26.90 11.28 26.43
CA LEU A 107 27.31 10.27 25.46
C LEU A 107 28.73 10.52 24.95
N LYS A 108 29.06 11.75 24.53
CA LYS A 108 30.42 12.15 24.11
C LYS A 108 31.46 11.88 25.20
N LYS A 109 31.17 12.24 26.46
CA LYS A 109 32.06 11.98 27.60
C LYS A 109 32.21 10.47 27.86
N SER A 110 31.12 9.71 27.82
CA SER A 110 31.14 8.25 27.99
C SER A 110 31.94 7.54 26.88
N LEU A 111 31.86 8.02 25.64
CA LEU A 111 32.63 7.51 24.52
C LEU A 111 34.13 7.78 24.69
N ARG A 112 34.51 9.00 25.10
CA ARG A 112 35.92 9.33 25.42
C ARG A 112 36.46 8.45 26.55
N ARG A 113 35.66 8.22 27.59
CA ARG A 113 36.02 7.33 28.71
C ARG A 113 36.12 5.88 28.26
N SER A 114 35.18 5.36 27.46
CA SER A 114 35.21 3.99 26.93
C SER A 114 36.41 3.75 26.01
N ARG A 115 36.76 4.71 25.15
CA ARG A 115 38.00 4.64 24.33
C ARG A 115 39.26 4.63 25.19
N LYS A 116 39.26 5.36 26.31
CA LYS A 116 40.40 5.42 27.24
C LYS A 116 40.44 4.23 28.21
N ALA A 117 39.29 3.59 28.45
CA ALA A 117 39.12 2.39 29.25
C ALA A 117 39.19 1.10 28.42
N ARG A 118 39.47 1.19 27.11
CA ARG A 118 39.75 0.03 26.26
C ARG A 118 41.21 -0.35 26.53
N PRO A 119 41.50 -1.39 27.33
CA PRO A 119 42.88 -1.78 27.60
C PRO A 119 43.53 -2.25 26.29
N PRO A 120 44.86 -2.12 26.14
CA PRO A 120 45.60 -2.67 25.00
C PRO A 120 45.36 -4.18 24.80
N ALA A 121 44.79 -4.88 25.78
CA ALA A 121 44.37 -6.27 25.69
C ALA A 121 43.39 -6.56 24.53
N LEU A 122 42.47 -5.64 24.18
CA LEU A 122 41.57 -5.86 23.03
C LEU A 122 42.26 -5.63 21.67
N LEU A 123 43.35 -4.84 21.65
CA LEU A 123 44.22 -4.71 20.47
C LEU A 123 45.10 -5.96 20.31
N ALA A 124 45.53 -6.57 21.41
CA ALA A 124 46.25 -7.86 21.39
C ALA A 124 45.38 -9.00 20.81
N SER A 125 44.07 -8.99 21.08
CA SER A 125 43.13 -9.96 20.51
C SER A 125 42.91 -9.81 19.00
N ALA A 126 43.01 -8.58 18.47
CA ALA A 126 42.84 -8.29 17.04
C ALA A 126 44.13 -8.49 16.23
N LEU A 127 45.30 -8.47 16.88
CA LEU A 127 46.62 -8.65 16.26
C LEU A 127 47.13 -10.10 16.29
N GLY A 128 46.30 -11.07 16.70
CA GLY A 128 46.63 -12.50 16.55
C GLY A 128 47.88 -12.96 17.30
N GLY A 129 48.20 -12.37 18.45
CA GLY A 129 49.46 -12.64 19.17
C GLY A 129 49.27 -13.33 20.52
N CYS A 130 49.74 -14.58 20.62
CA CYS A 130 49.97 -15.29 21.87
C CYS A 130 51.00 -14.54 22.75
N VAL A 131 50.59 -13.97 23.88
CA VAL A 131 51.44 -13.86 25.09
C VAL A 131 50.57 -14.01 26.35
N PRO A 132 50.65 -15.14 27.07
CA PRO A 132 50.04 -15.31 28.38
C PRO A 132 51.07 -15.02 29.47
N TRP A 133 51.07 -13.81 30.04
CA TRP A 133 51.65 -13.61 31.37
C TRP A 133 51.07 -12.36 32.03
N ALA A 134 49.98 -12.56 32.76
CA ALA A 134 49.64 -11.73 33.92
C ALA A 134 48.88 -12.60 34.94
N ALA A 135 49.47 -13.74 35.29
CA ALA A 135 49.15 -14.41 36.55
C ALA A 135 49.83 -13.61 37.66
N GLY A 136 49.07 -12.85 38.44
CA GLY A 136 49.68 -12.07 39.52
C GLY A 136 48.80 -11.06 40.24
N LYS A 137 47.78 -11.55 40.95
CA LYS A 137 47.19 -10.98 42.17
C LYS A 137 46.82 -9.48 42.18
N LEU A 138 45.52 -9.17 42.17
CA LEU A 138 44.97 -8.18 43.11
C LEU A 138 43.47 -8.44 43.38
N ARG A 139 43.25 -9.13 44.52
CA ARG A 139 42.22 -8.91 45.54
C ARG A 139 40.74 -8.75 45.12
N ARG A 140 39.92 -9.73 45.54
CA ARG A 140 38.48 -9.54 45.81
C ARG A 140 38.26 -8.30 46.69
N GLY A 141 37.37 -7.41 46.26
CA GLY A 141 36.84 -6.28 47.03
C GLY A 141 35.46 -5.90 46.53
N ARG A 142 34.44 -6.25 47.33
CA ARG A 142 33.00 -6.00 47.18
C ARG A 142 32.68 -4.50 47.25
N ALA A 143 31.87 -3.97 46.33
CA ALA A 143 30.82 -2.95 46.58
C ALA A 143 30.19 -2.40 45.28
N GLY A 144 28.87 -2.55 45.14
CA GLY A 144 27.99 -1.65 44.38
C GLY A 144 28.10 -1.68 42.85
N ALA A 145 27.42 -2.63 42.20
CA ALA A 145 27.03 -2.45 40.81
C ALA A 145 25.93 -1.37 40.75
N PRO A 146 26.09 -0.26 40.02
CA PRO A 146 24.94 0.56 39.67
C PRO A 146 24.13 -0.21 38.63
N GLU A 147 22.92 -0.59 39.00
CA GLU A 147 21.91 -1.15 38.09
C GLU A 147 21.88 -0.33 36.79
N PRO A 148 21.97 -0.96 35.62
CA PRO A 148 21.85 -0.25 34.35
C PRO A 148 20.43 0.33 34.24
N PRO A 149 20.24 1.54 33.67
CA PRO A 149 18.90 2.06 33.45
C PRO A 149 18.12 1.08 32.57
N GLU A 150 16.97 0.63 33.05
CA GLU A 150 16.06 -0.20 32.29
C GLU A 150 15.78 0.48 30.95
N SER A 151 16.12 -0.21 29.86
CA SER A 151 15.78 0.24 28.52
C SER A 151 14.26 0.19 28.36
N PRO A 152 13.60 1.30 28.02
CA PRO A 152 12.15 1.33 27.82
C PRO A 152 11.70 0.44 26.63
N PHE A 153 12.64 -0.04 25.81
CA PHE A 153 12.38 -0.89 24.65
C PHE A 153 12.36 -2.40 24.98
N LYS A 154 12.52 -2.80 26.25
CA LYS A 154 12.55 -4.22 26.65
C LYS A 154 11.23 -4.80 27.15
N ARG A 155 10.13 -4.06 27.13
CA ARG A 155 8.82 -4.62 27.46
C ARG A 155 8.11 -5.12 26.20
N SER A 156 7.68 -6.38 26.28
CA SER A 156 6.77 -7.12 25.39
C SER A 156 7.33 -7.72 24.09
N LEU A 157 7.93 -8.90 24.19
CA LEU A 157 7.59 -9.99 23.27
C LEU A 157 6.74 -10.98 24.06
N PRO A 158 5.46 -11.21 23.71
CA PRO A 158 4.68 -12.29 24.32
C PRO A 158 5.31 -13.63 23.89
N GLY A 159 5.67 -14.46 24.88
CA GLY A 159 6.17 -15.80 24.63
C GLY A 159 5.10 -16.69 23.96
N PRO A 160 5.52 -17.74 23.23
CA PRO A 160 4.59 -18.64 22.55
C PRO A 160 3.72 -19.41 23.56
N PRO A 161 2.47 -19.77 23.20
CA PRO A 161 1.60 -20.52 24.09
C PRO A 161 2.14 -21.95 24.33
N PRO A 162 1.87 -22.53 25.51
CA PRO A 162 2.23 -23.92 25.78
C PRO A 162 1.43 -24.87 24.87
N ALA A 163 2.10 -25.94 24.45
CA ALA A 163 1.57 -27.03 23.64
C ALA A 163 0.45 -27.81 24.34
#